data_AF-A0A6P0IDK8-F1
#
_entry.id   AF-A0A6P0IDK8-F1
#
_cell.length_a   1.000
_cell.length_b   1.000
_cell.length_c   1.000
_cell.angle_alpha   90.00
_cell.angle_beta   90.00
_cell.angle_gamma   90.00
#
_symmetry.space_group_name_H-M   'P 1'
#
loop_
_entity.id
_entity.type
_entity.pdbx_description
1 polymer ?
#
loop_
_entity_poly.entity_id
_entity_poly.type
_entity_poly.pdbx_seq_one_letter_code
_entity_poly.pdbx_strand_id
1 'polypeptide(L)'
;NEIEISALNIELLKQKLVEALDRDDFPKANSFVEQSLEKGKLFLLFDGLDEVKSLIRTQVVQAINDLLDKHDKCRAIITCRAAVYRNDFAESVDKTLDIKEFSDRQMRLFLEAWKSEMPPDKSIDQLIQTLRDRPLIMELARNPLMLTIVAHLYTQPAFVLPQSRSDFYQESTHILLNQWQNNFNQYKESAHKRRVLQHLALFAQDNASKQQKNDLSLDYQIVLEQVRKILPDLNLNPETDTQPILREIVERSGLLLEIERGDKYQFAHLTLQEYFAATALRDRENELIERFKNDPERWRETVKLWCGFAENSTNLIEVIYREDSLTAFECLADAQKVSLILAERIIEEFKEKLAEANSDENLARAFGAVASDVRERGRGKVVFEFLENALNDSEFMEVRRASVKALSKTNLPQAADILFRYYMDIDLEDARLALINMGDIAASLLKGLAEQGSEMAIRDLVKIGTPYAREILNNLLYHSDEDVQKLAALNLSEFGSLND
;
A
#
# COMPACT_ATOMS: atom_id res chain seq x y z
N ASN A 1 -7.96 6.92 -35.68
CA ASN A 1 -7.34 7.43 -34.44
C ASN A 1 -5.81 7.43 -34.45
N GLU A 2 -5.14 7.31 -35.61
CA GLU A 2 -3.67 7.51 -35.71
C GLU A 2 -3.25 9.00 -35.66
N ILE A 3 -4.20 9.92 -35.81
CA ILE A 3 -3.94 11.37 -35.92
C ILE A 3 -3.77 12.06 -34.54
N GLU A 4 -4.22 11.48 -33.43
CA GLU A 4 -3.98 12.06 -32.08
C GLU A 4 -2.61 11.69 -31.50
N ILE A 5 -2.04 10.57 -31.96
CA ILE A 5 -0.80 10.00 -31.43
C ILE A 5 0.43 10.80 -31.90
N SER A 6 0.35 11.48 -33.05
CA SER A 6 1.45 12.34 -33.57
C SER A 6 1.47 13.77 -32.99
N ALA A 7 0.53 14.14 -32.11
CA ALA A 7 0.39 15.49 -31.58
C ALA A 7 0.98 15.71 -30.18
N LEU A 8 1.43 14.66 -29.49
CA LEU A 8 2.03 14.75 -28.17
C LEU A 8 3.47 15.25 -28.26
N ASN A 9 3.67 16.54 -27.99
CA ASN A 9 4.95 17.23 -28.01
C ASN A 9 5.01 18.29 -26.90
N ILE A 10 6.16 18.97 -26.76
CA ILE A 10 6.36 20.05 -25.78
C ILE A 10 5.27 21.14 -25.85
N GLU A 11 4.83 21.52 -27.05
CA GLU A 11 3.84 22.60 -27.21
C GLU A 11 2.48 22.20 -26.67
N LEU A 12 2.09 20.92 -26.81
CA LEU A 12 0.90 20.39 -26.17
C LEU A 12 1.02 20.40 -24.64
N LEU A 13 2.19 20.03 -24.08
CA LEU A 13 2.42 20.11 -22.64
C LEU A 13 2.34 21.55 -22.13
N LYS A 14 2.93 22.52 -22.84
CA LYS A 14 2.78 23.94 -22.51
C LYS A 14 1.32 24.38 -22.53
N GLN A 15 0.57 23.98 -23.56
CA GLN A 15 -0.86 24.26 -23.63
C GLN A 15 -1.60 23.68 -22.42
N LYS A 16 -1.27 22.46 -21.97
CA LYS A 16 -1.86 21.86 -20.77
C LYS A 16 -1.51 22.61 -19.49
N LEU A 17 -0.30 23.16 -19.37
CA LEU A 17 0.07 24.04 -18.26
C LEU A 17 -0.74 25.34 -18.27
N VAL A 18 -0.98 25.92 -19.44
CA VAL A 18 -1.83 27.11 -19.61
C VAL A 18 -3.28 26.79 -19.21
N GLU A 19 -3.83 25.69 -19.73
CA GLU A 19 -5.18 25.23 -19.37
C GLU A 19 -5.32 24.96 -17.85
N ALA A 20 -4.28 24.42 -17.20
CA ALA A 20 -4.29 24.18 -15.76
C ALA A 20 -4.38 25.48 -14.96
N LEU A 21 -3.65 26.53 -15.35
CA LEU A 21 -3.73 27.85 -14.72
C LEU A 21 -5.05 28.57 -15.04
N ASP A 22 -5.54 28.43 -16.27
CA ASP A 22 -6.80 29.05 -16.70
C ASP A 22 -8.02 28.49 -15.94
N ARG A 23 -7.97 27.24 -15.45
CA ARG A 23 -9.04 26.65 -14.61
C ARG A 23 -9.32 27.43 -13.33
N ASP A 24 -8.32 28.14 -12.82
CA ASP A 24 -8.41 28.96 -11.61
C ASP A 24 -8.44 30.47 -11.94
N ASP A 25 -8.89 30.83 -13.15
CA ASP A 25 -9.00 32.21 -13.66
C ASP A 25 -7.67 32.99 -13.60
N PHE A 26 -6.52 32.29 -13.76
CA PHE A 26 -5.21 32.93 -13.68
C PHE A 26 -4.98 33.92 -14.83
N PRO A 27 -4.64 35.19 -14.56
CA PRO A 27 -4.55 36.20 -15.60
C PRO A 27 -3.36 35.98 -16.54
N LYS A 28 -3.63 35.99 -17.85
CA LYS A 28 -2.63 35.90 -18.92
C LYS A 28 -1.74 34.64 -18.81
N ALA A 29 -2.35 33.50 -18.46
CA ALA A 29 -1.66 32.23 -18.24
C ALA A 29 -0.64 31.88 -19.33
N ASN A 30 -0.99 32.06 -20.61
CA ASN A 30 -0.07 31.77 -21.72
C ASN A 30 1.28 32.52 -21.60
N SER A 31 1.23 33.84 -21.53
CA SER A 31 2.44 34.67 -21.41
C SER A 31 3.22 34.41 -20.12
N PHE A 32 2.52 34.03 -19.05
CA PHE A 32 3.15 33.69 -17.78
C PHE A 32 3.89 32.36 -17.86
N VAL A 33 3.29 31.32 -18.43
CA VAL A 33 3.91 29.99 -18.60
C VAL A 33 5.14 30.09 -19.49
N GLU A 34 5.04 30.74 -20.65
CA GLU A 34 6.19 30.92 -21.56
C GLU A 34 7.37 31.58 -20.85
N GLN A 35 7.16 32.75 -20.25
CA GLN A 35 8.23 33.49 -19.58
C GLN A 35 8.76 32.76 -18.35
N SER A 36 7.92 32.02 -17.63
CA SER A 36 8.32 31.33 -16.41
C SER A 36 9.11 30.06 -16.72
N LEU A 37 8.77 29.33 -17.78
CA LEU A 37 9.57 28.22 -18.30
C LEU A 37 10.94 28.70 -18.77
N GLU A 38 11.01 29.79 -19.54
CA GLU A 38 12.29 30.35 -19.99
C GLU A 38 13.18 30.85 -18.84
N LYS A 39 12.57 31.42 -17.80
CA LYS A 39 13.28 31.98 -16.64
C LYS A 39 13.55 30.95 -15.53
N GLY A 40 13.09 29.71 -15.66
CA GLY A 40 13.26 28.68 -14.61
C GLY A 40 12.44 28.95 -13.35
N LYS A 41 11.29 29.61 -13.47
CA LYS A 41 10.45 30.03 -12.33
C LYS A 41 9.32 29.06 -12.00
N LEU A 42 9.12 28.03 -12.81
CA LEU A 42 8.11 27.01 -12.55
C LEU A 42 8.71 25.83 -11.78
N PHE A 43 7.90 25.31 -10.86
CA PHE A 43 8.09 23.98 -10.29
C PHE A 43 7.01 23.07 -10.88
N LEU A 44 7.43 22.09 -11.68
CA LEU A 44 6.54 21.23 -12.44
C LEU A 44 6.21 19.98 -11.63
N LEU A 45 4.92 19.72 -11.41
CA LEU A 45 4.43 18.54 -10.72
C LEU A 45 3.64 17.69 -11.70
N PHE A 46 4.19 16.55 -12.09
CA PHE A 46 3.53 15.56 -12.93
C PHE A 46 3.07 14.41 -12.04
N ASP A 47 1.77 14.36 -11.74
CA ASP A 47 1.20 13.33 -10.89
C ASP A 47 0.68 12.14 -11.71
N GLY A 48 1.04 10.92 -11.31
CA GLY A 48 0.48 9.67 -11.83
C GLY A 48 0.91 9.30 -13.26
N LEU A 49 2.20 9.08 -13.52
CA LEU A 49 2.66 8.56 -14.82
C LEU A 49 2.03 7.19 -15.17
N ASP A 50 1.75 6.36 -14.17
CA ASP A 50 1.05 5.08 -14.36
C ASP A 50 -0.39 5.23 -14.90
N GLU A 51 -0.97 6.43 -14.76
CA GLU A 51 -2.25 6.79 -15.36
C GLU A 51 -2.12 7.18 -16.85
N VAL A 52 -0.93 7.08 -17.45
CA VAL A 52 -0.73 7.28 -18.89
C VAL A 52 -0.92 5.98 -19.66
N LYS A 53 -1.79 6.00 -20.68
CA LYS A 53 -2.09 4.80 -21.50
C LYS A 53 -0.83 4.24 -22.14
N SER A 54 -0.69 2.92 -22.13
CA SER A 54 0.45 2.21 -22.72
C SER A 54 0.72 2.58 -24.19
N LEU A 55 -0.33 2.87 -24.98
CA LEU A 55 -0.21 3.22 -26.40
C LEU A 55 0.49 4.56 -26.66
N ILE A 56 0.35 5.54 -25.75
CA ILE A 56 0.92 6.90 -25.90
C ILE A 56 2.02 7.18 -24.89
N ARG A 57 2.28 6.24 -23.98
CA ARG A 57 3.21 6.41 -22.87
C ARG A 57 4.59 6.84 -23.32
N THR A 58 5.14 6.18 -24.35
CA THR A 58 6.45 6.54 -24.92
C THR A 58 6.50 7.98 -25.40
N GLN A 59 5.41 8.49 -25.99
CA GLN A 59 5.35 9.88 -26.49
C GLN A 59 5.21 10.89 -25.35
N VAL A 60 4.41 10.57 -24.34
CA VAL A 60 4.29 11.41 -23.14
C VAL A 60 5.62 11.51 -22.42
N VAL A 61 6.30 10.38 -22.22
CA VAL A 61 7.65 10.32 -21.65
C VAL A 61 8.60 11.17 -22.48
N GLN A 62 8.62 10.99 -23.81
CA GLN A 62 9.51 11.78 -24.68
C GLN A 62 9.20 13.28 -24.60
N ALA A 63 7.93 13.68 -24.61
CA ALA A 63 7.55 15.08 -24.53
C ALA A 63 7.94 15.71 -23.18
N ILE A 64 7.86 14.95 -22.09
CA ILE A 64 8.33 15.39 -20.76
C ILE A 64 9.86 15.50 -20.76
N ASN A 65 10.59 14.50 -21.27
CA ASN A 65 12.05 14.56 -21.40
C ASN A 65 12.48 15.79 -22.22
N ASP A 66 11.87 16.00 -23.40
CA ASP A 66 12.18 17.16 -24.24
C ASP A 66 11.89 18.49 -23.51
N LEU A 67 10.82 18.56 -22.71
CA LEU A 67 10.47 19.74 -21.91
C LEU A 67 11.51 20.00 -20.83
N LEU A 68 11.94 18.96 -20.11
CA LEU A 68 12.95 19.05 -19.06
C LEU A 68 14.32 19.43 -19.63
N ASP A 69 14.70 18.85 -20.78
CA ASP A 69 15.95 19.16 -21.48
C ASP A 69 15.96 20.60 -22.00
N LYS A 70 14.82 21.09 -22.52
CA LYS A 70 14.70 22.46 -23.04
C LYS A 70 14.63 23.52 -21.94
N HIS A 71 14.08 23.16 -20.78
CA HIS A 71 13.86 24.06 -19.64
C HIS A 71 14.58 23.56 -18.39
N ASP A 72 15.88 23.27 -18.53
CA ASP A 72 16.79 22.73 -17.51
C ASP A 72 16.84 23.51 -16.17
N LYS A 73 16.43 24.78 -16.18
CA LYS A 73 16.32 25.61 -14.96
C LYS A 73 15.05 25.36 -14.14
N CYS A 74 14.04 24.71 -14.72
CA CYS A 74 12.82 24.36 -13.99
C CYS A 74 13.05 23.09 -13.20
N ARG A 75 12.59 23.07 -11.94
CA ARG A 75 12.59 21.84 -11.13
C ARG A 75 11.31 21.05 -11.44
N ALA A 76 11.40 19.73 -11.44
CA ALA A 76 10.26 18.87 -11.67
C ALA A 76 10.19 17.71 -10.65
N ILE A 77 8.98 17.29 -10.32
CA ILE A 77 8.69 16.01 -9.67
C ILE A 77 7.73 15.24 -10.57
N ILE A 78 8.04 13.98 -10.81
CA ILE A 78 7.19 13.04 -11.54
C ILE A 78 6.87 11.91 -10.57
N THR A 79 5.59 11.60 -10.37
CA THR A 79 5.14 10.47 -9.54
C THR A 79 4.69 9.31 -10.44
N CYS A 80 4.92 8.08 -9.98
CA CYS A 80 4.52 6.86 -10.67
C CYS A 80 4.45 5.71 -9.65
N ARG A 81 3.56 4.74 -9.86
CA ARG A 81 3.62 3.48 -9.11
C ARG A 81 4.90 2.71 -9.42
N ALA A 82 5.59 2.28 -8.36
CA ALA A 82 6.85 1.54 -8.48
C ALA A 82 6.74 0.27 -9.34
N ALA A 83 5.63 -0.47 -9.22
CA ALA A 83 5.42 -1.73 -9.93
C ALA A 83 5.42 -1.60 -11.47
N VAL A 84 5.16 -0.40 -12.02
CA VAL A 84 5.02 -0.17 -13.47
C VAL A 84 6.00 0.88 -14.01
N TYR A 85 6.89 1.40 -13.17
CA TYR A 85 7.92 2.34 -13.58
C TYR A 85 9.05 1.60 -14.31
N ARG A 86 9.44 2.07 -15.51
CA ARG A 86 10.39 1.38 -16.40
C ARG A 86 11.72 2.13 -16.54
N ASN A 87 12.07 2.95 -15.54
CA ASN A 87 13.24 3.84 -15.58
C ASN A 87 13.22 4.82 -16.76
N ASP A 88 12.03 5.27 -17.15
CA ASP A 88 11.79 6.08 -18.35
C ASP A 88 12.44 7.47 -18.34
N PHE A 89 12.75 7.97 -17.14
CA PHE A 89 13.33 9.29 -16.91
C PHE A 89 14.78 9.23 -16.43
N ALA A 90 15.43 8.06 -16.45
CA ALA A 90 16.75 7.86 -15.84
C ALA A 90 17.85 8.81 -16.35
N GLU A 91 17.72 9.34 -17.58
CA GLU A 91 18.66 10.30 -18.16
C GLU A 91 18.29 11.77 -17.92
N SER A 92 17.02 12.07 -17.60
CA SER A 92 16.48 13.44 -17.49
C SER A 92 16.19 13.89 -16.07
N VAL A 93 16.23 13.00 -15.07
CA VAL A 93 16.05 13.36 -13.65
C VAL A 93 17.28 13.02 -12.81
N ASP A 94 17.56 13.86 -11.81
CA ASP A 94 18.73 13.70 -10.93
C ASP A 94 18.65 12.44 -10.05
N LYS A 95 17.43 12.09 -9.60
CA LYS A 95 17.18 11.03 -8.61
C LYS A 95 15.82 10.38 -8.81
N THR A 96 15.80 9.06 -8.63
CA THR A 96 14.57 8.29 -8.41
C THR A 96 14.46 8.01 -6.91
N LEU A 97 13.31 8.31 -6.32
CA LEU A 97 13.05 8.14 -4.89
C LEU A 97 11.79 7.29 -4.69
N ASP A 98 11.83 6.38 -3.71
CA ASP A 98 10.66 5.61 -3.30
C ASP A 98 9.97 6.26 -2.10
N ILE A 99 8.64 6.37 -2.15
CA ILE A 99 7.84 6.70 -0.97
C ILE A 99 7.80 5.45 -0.08
N LYS A 100 8.43 5.55 1.09
CA LYS A 100 8.42 4.47 2.08
C LYS A 100 7.10 4.44 2.86
N GLU A 101 6.81 3.26 3.36
CA GLU A 101 5.73 2.99 4.32
C GLU A 101 5.83 3.86 5.58
N PHE A 102 4.69 4.09 6.23
CA PHE A 102 4.70 4.74 7.53
C PHE A 102 5.45 3.89 8.56
N SER A 103 6.42 4.53 9.21
CA SER A 103 6.96 4.07 10.48
C SER A 103 5.89 4.09 11.57
N ASP A 104 6.10 3.31 12.63
CA ASP A 104 5.22 3.30 13.80
C ASP A 104 5.01 4.69 14.42
N ARG A 105 6.01 5.57 14.26
CA ARG A 105 5.94 6.97 14.67
C ARG A 105 4.99 7.77 13.78
N GLN A 106 5.16 7.68 12.46
CA GLN A 106 4.29 8.36 11.51
C GLN A 106 2.84 7.88 11.62
N MET A 107 2.61 6.59 11.86
CA MET A 107 1.27 6.06 12.12
C MET A 107 0.63 6.73 13.34
N ARG A 108 1.37 6.90 14.45
CA ARG A 108 0.83 7.60 15.64
C ARG A 108 0.51 9.06 15.36
N LEU A 109 1.43 9.78 14.71
CA LEU A 109 1.22 11.19 14.33
C LEU A 109 -0.02 11.33 13.44
N PHE A 110 -0.21 10.41 12.50
CA PHE A 110 -1.39 10.37 11.64
C PHE A 110 -2.68 10.10 12.45
N LEU A 111 -2.63 9.18 13.41
CA LEU A 111 -3.78 8.80 14.24
C LEU A 111 -4.19 9.86 15.28
N GLU A 112 -3.31 10.82 15.62
CA GLU A 112 -3.66 11.91 16.54
C GLU A 112 -4.84 12.75 16.01
N ALA A 113 -4.98 12.89 14.69
CA ALA A 113 -6.11 13.59 14.06
C ALA A 113 -7.48 12.93 14.38
N TRP A 114 -7.49 11.64 14.74
CA TRP A 114 -8.70 10.84 15.00
C TRP A 114 -9.02 10.72 16.49
N LYS A 115 -8.14 11.19 17.37
CA LYS A 115 -8.20 10.95 18.82
C LYS A 115 -9.48 11.47 19.46
N SER A 116 -9.99 12.61 18.99
CA SER A 116 -11.25 13.19 19.49
C SER A 116 -12.49 12.38 19.14
N GLU A 117 -12.40 11.50 18.14
CA GLU A 117 -13.50 10.65 17.67
C GLU A 117 -13.42 9.22 18.23
N MET A 118 -12.32 8.86 18.91
CA MET A 118 -12.16 7.54 19.51
C MET A 118 -13.04 7.37 20.76
N PRO A 119 -13.66 6.19 20.97
CA PRO A 119 -14.33 5.84 22.22
C PRO A 119 -13.41 5.99 23.45
N PRO A 120 -13.93 6.33 24.65
CA PRO A 120 -13.11 6.56 25.85
C PRO A 120 -12.25 5.38 26.31
N ASP A 121 -12.63 4.15 25.95
CA ASP A 121 -11.92 2.90 26.27
C ASP A 121 -10.87 2.52 25.22
N LYS A 122 -10.75 3.32 24.15
CA LYS A 122 -9.81 3.13 23.04
C LYS A 122 -8.76 4.22 23.00
N SER A 123 -7.53 3.83 22.68
CA SER A 123 -6.39 4.73 22.51
C SER A 123 -5.57 4.36 21.29
N ILE A 124 -4.75 5.31 20.83
CA ILE A 124 -3.80 5.11 19.73
C ILE A 124 -2.81 4.00 20.07
N ASP A 125 -2.29 3.96 21.30
CA ASP A 125 -1.32 2.94 21.70
C ASP A 125 -1.92 1.53 21.75
N GLN A 126 -3.18 1.38 22.18
CA GLN A 126 -3.89 0.10 22.08
C GLN A 126 -4.09 -0.32 20.62
N LEU A 127 -4.39 0.61 19.72
CA LEU A 127 -4.54 0.30 18.29
C LEU A 127 -3.21 -0.17 17.69
N ILE A 128 -2.11 0.55 17.94
CA ILE A 128 -0.78 0.16 17.47
C ILE A 128 -0.39 -1.21 18.04
N GLN A 129 -0.63 -1.46 19.32
CA GLN A 129 -0.36 -2.77 19.91
C GLN A 129 -1.19 -3.88 19.25
N THR A 130 -2.48 -3.62 19.01
CA THR A 130 -3.35 -4.59 18.33
C THR A 130 -2.90 -4.87 16.89
N LEU A 131 -2.37 -3.87 16.19
CA LEU A 131 -1.81 -4.04 14.85
C LEU A 131 -0.53 -4.89 14.88
N ARG A 132 0.34 -4.71 15.88
CA ARG A 132 1.56 -5.53 16.05
C ARG A 132 1.26 -6.99 16.27
N ASP A 133 0.21 -7.29 17.03
CA ASP A 133 -0.23 -8.67 17.25
C ASP A 133 -0.81 -9.30 15.96
N ARG A 134 -0.88 -8.54 14.86
CA ARG A 134 -1.49 -8.91 13.58
C ARG A 134 -0.64 -8.43 12.40
N PRO A 135 0.53 -9.03 12.15
CA PRO A 135 1.52 -8.52 11.21
C PRO A 135 1.00 -8.25 9.78
N LEU A 136 0.13 -9.12 9.27
CA LEU A 136 -0.52 -8.94 7.95
C LEU A 136 -1.40 -7.67 7.87
N ILE A 137 -2.02 -7.29 8.99
CA ILE A 137 -2.80 -6.05 9.09
C ILE A 137 -1.90 -4.86 9.36
N MET A 138 -0.84 -5.03 10.14
CA MET A 138 0.19 -3.99 10.33
C MET A 138 0.76 -3.56 8.99
N GLU A 139 1.13 -4.51 8.12
CA GLU A 139 1.64 -4.21 6.77
C GLU A 139 0.63 -3.37 5.98
N LEU A 140 -0.66 -3.72 6.00
CA LEU A 140 -1.70 -2.90 5.40
C LEU A 140 -1.76 -1.50 6.03
N ALA A 141 -1.76 -1.40 7.35
CA ALA A 141 -1.89 -0.14 8.09
C ALA A 141 -0.68 0.80 7.96
N ARG A 142 0.46 0.32 7.46
CA ARG A 142 1.59 1.17 7.08
C ARG A 142 1.32 1.99 5.81
N ASN A 143 0.32 1.63 5.02
CA ASN A 143 -0.19 2.46 3.93
C ASN A 143 -1.13 3.54 4.52
N PRO A 144 -0.91 4.84 4.24
CA PRO A 144 -1.68 5.93 4.84
C PRO A 144 -3.20 5.82 4.61
N LEU A 145 -3.61 5.35 3.43
CA LEU A 145 -5.02 5.23 3.08
C LEU A 145 -5.69 4.05 3.80
N MET A 146 -4.99 2.94 3.93
CA MET A 146 -5.48 1.82 4.74
C MET A 146 -5.53 2.19 6.22
N LEU A 147 -4.57 2.98 6.70
CA LEU A 147 -4.59 3.53 8.06
C LEU A 147 -5.81 4.41 8.31
N THR A 148 -6.25 5.20 7.33
CA THR A 148 -7.52 5.96 7.40
C THR A 148 -8.70 5.04 7.65
N ILE A 149 -8.82 3.92 6.90
CA ILE A 149 -9.91 2.96 7.07
C ILE A 149 -9.82 2.30 8.46
N VAL A 150 -8.64 1.89 8.88
CA VAL A 150 -8.40 1.32 10.23
C VAL A 150 -8.81 2.33 11.31
N ALA A 151 -8.39 3.58 11.21
CA ALA A 151 -8.69 4.64 12.16
C ALA A 151 -10.19 4.89 12.27
N HIS A 152 -10.86 5.05 11.12
CA HIS A 152 -12.31 5.24 11.04
C HIS A 152 -13.08 4.06 11.65
N LEU A 153 -12.70 2.82 11.35
CA LEU A 153 -13.35 1.65 11.94
C LEU A 153 -13.07 1.55 13.44
N TYR A 154 -11.88 1.94 13.88
CA TYR A 154 -11.53 1.92 15.29
C TYR A 154 -12.36 2.91 16.12
N THR A 155 -12.90 3.99 15.52
CA THR A 155 -13.87 4.88 16.20
C THR A 155 -15.21 4.17 16.49
N GLN A 156 -15.51 3.06 15.81
CA GLN A 156 -16.72 2.29 16.06
C GLN A 156 -16.55 1.42 17.32
N PRO A 157 -17.46 1.50 18.32
CA PRO A 157 -17.29 0.78 19.59
C PRO A 157 -17.14 -0.74 19.45
N ALA A 158 -17.90 -1.36 18.53
CA ALA A 158 -17.92 -2.80 18.34
C ALA A 158 -16.83 -3.35 17.41
N PHE A 159 -16.04 -2.49 16.76
CA PHE A 159 -15.04 -2.96 15.80
C PHE A 159 -13.83 -3.54 16.50
N VAL A 160 -13.53 -4.79 16.14
CA VAL A 160 -12.29 -5.50 16.45
C VAL A 160 -11.56 -5.69 15.13
N LEU A 161 -10.26 -5.40 15.11
CA LEU A 161 -9.46 -5.68 13.92
C LEU A 161 -9.58 -7.18 13.56
N PRO A 162 -9.51 -7.55 12.27
CA PRO A 162 -9.43 -8.96 11.86
C PRO A 162 -7.99 -9.49 11.83
N GLN A 163 -7.81 -10.81 11.65
CA GLN A 163 -6.48 -11.44 11.65
C GLN A 163 -5.86 -11.54 10.25
N SER A 164 -6.68 -11.58 9.20
CA SER A 164 -6.24 -11.72 7.80
C SER A 164 -6.64 -10.50 6.96
N ARG A 165 -5.92 -10.26 5.86
CA ARG A 165 -6.20 -9.16 4.92
C ARG A 165 -7.60 -9.29 4.31
N SER A 166 -8.01 -10.49 3.94
CA SER A 166 -9.35 -10.75 3.38
C SER A 166 -10.46 -10.46 4.38
N ASP A 167 -10.30 -10.91 5.64
CA ASP A 167 -11.27 -10.62 6.70
C ASP A 167 -11.34 -9.12 6.99
N PHE A 168 -10.20 -8.41 6.95
CA PHE A 168 -10.16 -6.96 7.07
C PHE A 168 -11.04 -6.27 6.02
N TYR A 169 -10.90 -6.62 4.74
CA TYR A 169 -11.75 -6.06 3.69
C TYR A 169 -13.23 -6.48 3.83
N GLN A 170 -13.49 -7.71 4.25
CA GLN A 170 -14.86 -8.19 4.47
C GLN A 170 -15.57 -7.42 5.59
N GLU A 171 -14.94 -7.33 6.75
CA GLU A 171 -15.46 -6.63 7.94
C GLU A 171 -15.58 -5.12 7.68
N SER A 172 -14.53 -4.49 7.14
CA SER A 172 -14.53 -3.04 6.84
C SER A 172 -15.65 -2.68 5.86
N THR A 173 -15.76 -3.38 4.73
CA THR A 173 -16.83 -3.12 3.75
C THR A 173 -18.21 -3.45 4.32
N HIS A 174 -18.33 -4.46 5.18
CA HIS A 174 -19.59 -4.78 5.84
C HIS A 174 -20.02 -3.64 6.78
N ILE A 175 -19.11 -3.13 7.61
CA ILE A 175 -19.41 -2.01 8.52
C ILE A 175 -19.77 -0.76 7.73
N LEU A 176 -18.96 -0.38 6.75
CA LEU A 176 -19.20 0.82 5.92
C LEU A 176 -20.55 0.76 5.18
N LEU A 177 -20.97 -0.42 4.72
CA LEU A 177 -22.28 -0.59 4.08
C LEU A 177 -23.47 -0.53 5.07
N ASN A 178 -23.24 -0.85 6.35
CA ASN A 178 -24.26 -0.97 7.38
C ASN A 178 -24.30 0.20 8.38
N GLN A 179 -23.31 1.10 8.37
CA GLN A 179 -23.08 2.15 9.37
C GLN A 179 -24.30 3.05 9.66
N TRP A 180 -25.24 3.16 8.71
CA TRP A 180 -26.42 4.05 8.80
C TRP A 180 -27.78 3.33 8.77
N GLN A 181 -27.85 2.04 9.14
CA GLN A 181 -29.09 1.26 9.08
C GLN A 181 -30.23 1.79 9.98
N ASN A 182 -29.93 2.59 11.01
CA ASN A 182 -30.88 2.96 12.06
C ASN A 182 -31.60 4.30 11.81
N ASN A 183 -32.24 4.50 10.64
CA ASN A 183 -33.49 5.28 10.45
C ASN A 183 -33.65 5.95 9.06
N PHE A 184 -32.65 5.92 8.17
CA PHE A 184 -32.72 6.66 6.89
C PHE A 184 -32.39 5.84 5.63
N ASN A 185 -31.90 4.59 5.72
CA ASN A 185 -31.59 3.75 4.55
C ASN A 185 -32.86 3.25 3.86
N GLN A 186 -32.99 3.57 2.56
CA GLN A 186 -34.04 3.02 1.71
C GLN A 186 -33.71 1.55 1.37
N TYR A 187 -32.43 1.22 1.21
CA TYR A 187 -31.94 -0.14 0.92
C TYR A 187 -31.29 -0.75 2.17
N LYS A 188 -32.12 -1.26 3.07
CA LYS A 188 -31.68 -1.85 4.34
C LYS A 188 -30.79 -3.08 4.16
N GLU A 189 -30.97 -3.80 3.06
CA GLU A 189 -30.15 -4.95 2.69
C GLU A 189 -28.82 -4.49 2.11
N SER A 190 -27.77 -4.53 2.94
CA SER A 190 -26.38 -4.29 2.49
C SER A 190 -25.92 -5.27 1.41
N ALA A 191 -26.58 -6.42 1.27
CA ALA A 191 -26.39 -7.36 0.18
C ALA A 191 -26.65 -6.73 -1.21
N HIS A 192 -27.68 -5.89 -1.36
CA HIS A 192 -27.98 -5.20 -2.63
C HIS A 192 -26.86 -4.23 -3.00
N LYS A 193 -26.48 -3.36 -2.06
CA LYS A 193 -25.39 -2.39 -2.25
C LYS A 193 -24.06 -3.09 -2.55
N ARG A 194 -23.78 -4.19 -1.84
CA ARG A 194 -22.59 -5.03 -2.09
C ARG A 194 -22.58 -5.61 -3.50
N ARG A 195 -23.71 -6.13 -3.99
CA ARG A 195 -23.81 -6.66 -5.36
C ARG A 195 -23.63 -5.58 -6.43
N VAL A 196 -24.17 -4.38 -6.20
CA VAL A 196 -23.91 -3.22 -7.07
C VAL A 196 -22.41 -2.89 -7.11
N LEU A 197 -21.75 -2.77 -5.96
CA LEU A 197 -20.31 -2.48 -5.89
C LEU A 197 -19.47 -3.58 -6.55
N GLN A 198 -19.81 -4.85 -6.36
CA GLN A 198 -19.14 -5.98 -7.01
C GLN A 198 -19.26 -5.94 -8.53
N HIS A 199 -20.46 -5.64 -9.04
CA HIS A 199 -20.69 -5.48 -10.47
C HIS A 199 -19.89 -4.32 -11.05
N LEU A 200 -19.95 -3.15 -10.41
CA LEU A 200 -19.20 -1.96 -10.83
C LEU A 200 -17.68 -2.19 -10.75
N ALA A 201 -17.20 -2.84 -9.70
CA ALA A 201 -15.78 -3.12 -9.53
C ALA A 201 -15.25 -4.07 -10.60
N LEU A 202 -15.96 -5.17 -10.86
CA LEU A 202 -15.60 -6.11 -11.91
C LEU A 202 -15.63 -5.42 -13.28
N PHE A 203 -16.66 -4.62 -13.55
CA PHE A 203 -16.76 -3.85 -14.79
C PHE A 203 -15.60 -2.85 -14.93
N ALA A 204 -15.27 -2.09 -13.88
CA ALA A 204 -14.15 -1.16 -13.88
C ALA A 204 -12.83 -1.91 -14.15
N GLN A 205 -12.58 -3.02 -13.44
CA GLN A 205 -11.39 -3.84 -13.61
C GLN A 205 -11.25 -4.39 -15.04
N ASP A 206 -12.35 -4.87 -15.63
CA ASP A 206 -12.39 -5.42 -17.00
C ASP A 206 -12.20 -4.36 -18.09
N ASN A 207 -12.62 -3.11 -17.83
CA ASN A 207 -12.71 -2.08 -18.85
C ASN A 207 -11.67 -0.97 -18.69
N ALA A 208 -10.87 -0.98 -17.62
CA ALA A 208 -9.85 0.03 -17.43
C ALA A 208 -8.78 0.07 -18.54
N SER A 209 -8.66 -1.00 -19.35
CA SER A 209 -7.78 -1.06 -20.54
C SER A 209 -8.51 -0.71 -21.86
N LYS A 210 -9.85 -0.79 -21.88
CA LYS A 210 -10.71 -0.55 -23.06
C LYS A 210 -11.30 0.87 -23.10
N GLN A 211 -11.59 1.42 -21.93
CA GLN A 211 -11.83 2.83 -21.77
C GLN A 211 -10.52 3.50 -22.14
N GLN A 212 -10.53 4.30 -23.21
CA GLN A 212 -9.36 5.02 -23.72
C GLN A 212 -8.99 6.16 -22.76
N LYS A 213 -9.00 5.91 -21.46
CA LYS A 213 -8.57 6.76 -20.35
C LYS A 213 -8.12 5.75 -19.30
N ASN A 214 -6.88 5.83 -18.84
CA ASN A 214 -6.38 5.08 -17.68
C ASN A 214 -6.98 5.68 -16.37
N ASP A 215 -8.22 6.13 -16.48
CA ASP A 215 -8.99 6.78 -15.45
C ASP A 215 -9.62 5.66 -14.62
N LEU A 216 -9.28 5.60 -13.34
CA LEU A 216 -9.91 4.66 -12.40
C LEU A 216 -11.37 5.04 -12.14
N SER A 217 -11.83 6.17 -12.69
CA SER A 217 -13.22 6.60 -12.64
C SER A 217 -14.03 6.17 -13.87
N LEU A 218 -15.32 6.01 -13.63
CA LEU A 218 -16.32 5.65 -14.61
C LEU A 218 -17.22 6.86 -14.86
N ASP A 219 -17.48 7.17 -16.14
CA ASP A 219 -18.43 8.22 -16.50
C ASP A 219 -19.83 7.89 -15.90
N TYR A 220 -20.51 8.90 -15.36
CA TYR A 220 -21.79 8.75 -14.66
C TYR A 220 -22.83 7.97 -15.47
N GLN A 221 -22.94 8.22 -16.77
CA GLN A 221 -23.88 7.50 -17.64
C GLN A 221 -23.56 6.00 -17.74
N ILE A 222 -22.28 5.64 -17.77
CA ILE A 222 -21.85 4.24 -17.77
C ILE A 222 -22.21 3.60 -16.42
N VAL A 223 -21.97 4.30 -15.31
CA VAL A 223 -22.33 3.81 -13.97
C VAL A 223 -23.83 3.53 -13.89
N LEU A 224 -24.68 4.47 -14.30
CA LEU A 224 -26.14 4.26 -14.31
C LEU A 224 -26.54 3.07 -15.17
N GLU A 225 -25.96 2.92 -16.36
CA GLU A 225 -26.24 1.79 -17.25
C GLU A 225 -25.87 0.46 -16.59
N GLN A 226 -24.70 0.38 -15.95
CA GLN A 226 -24.23 -0.85 -15.30
C GLN A 226 -25.04 -1.17 -14.05
N VAL A 227 -25.42 -0.17 -13.24
CA VAL A 227 -26.30 -0.38 -12.08
C VAL A 227 -27.67 -0.88 -12.56
N ARG A 228 -28.26 -0.27 -13.59
CA ARG A 228 -29.54 -0.72 -14.17
C ARG A 228 -29.54 -2.18 -14.61
N LYS A 229 -28.41 -2.70 -15.09
CA LYS A 229 -28.28 -4.10 -15.53
C LYS A 229 -28.40 -5.09 -14.37
N ILE A 230 -27.92 -4.76 -13.17
CA ILE A 230 -27.89 -5.69 -12.03
C ILE A 230 -29.13 -5.58 -11.14
N LEU A 231 -29.86 -4.46 -11.16
CA LEU A 231 -31.03 -4.26 -10.29
C LEU A 231 -32.14 -5.32 -10.45
N PRO A 232 -32.46 -5.83 -11.65
CA PRO A 232 -33.47 -6.88 -11.80
C PRO A 232 -33.12 -8.17 -11.03
N ASP A 233 -31.85 -8.55 -10.99
CA ASP A 233 -31.37 -9.73 -10.26
C ASP A 233 -31.51 -9.57 -8.74
N LEU A 234 -31.67 -8.32 -8.28
CA LEU A 234 -31.90 -7.94 -6.89
C LEU A 234 -33.39 -7.70 -6.58
N ASN A 235 -34.29 -7.99 -7.52
CA ASN A 235 -35.73 -7.67 -7.44
C ASN A 235 -36.00 -6.16 -7.22
N LEU A 236 -35.14 -5.29 -7.75
CA LEU A 236 -35.29 -3.84 -7.73
C LEU A 236 -35.67 -3.32 -9.12
N ASN A 237 -36.36 -2.18 -9.19
CA ASN A 237 -36.80 -1.58 -10.44
C ASN A 237 -35.70 -0.63 -11.00
N PRO A 238 -35.14 -0.91 -12.19
CA PRO A 238 -34.10 -0.10 -12.81
C PRO A 238 -34.42 1.40 -12.94
N GLU A 239 -35.68 1.77 -13.14
CA GLU A 239 -36.05 3.17 -13.36
C GLU A 239 -36.21 3.95 -12.05
N THR A 240 -36.63 3.30 -10.98
CA THR A 240 -36.88 3.98 -9.70
C THR A 240 -35.75 3.82 -8.70
N ASP A 241 -34.96 2.75 -8.79
CA ASP A 241 -33.98 2.37 -7.75
C ASP A 241 -32.52 2.68 -8.09
N THR A 242 -32.18 2.90 -9.36
CA THR A 242 -30.77 3.12 -9.80
C THR A 242 -30.11 4.31 -9.14
N GLN A 243 -30.73 5.49 -9.20
CA GLN A 243 -30.14 6.70 -8.59
C GLN A 243 -30.17 6.64 -7.05
N PRO A 244 -31.28 6.23 -6.39
CA PRO A 244 -31.30 6.17 -4.93
C PRO A 244 -30.28 5.20 -4.33
N ILE A 245 -30.09 4.00 -4.91
CA ILE A 245 -29.10 3.05 -4.37
C ILE A 245 -27.67 3.55 -4.57
N LEU A 246 -27.38 4.16 -5.72
CA LEU A 246 -26.06 4.74 -6.00
C LEU A 246 -25.76 5.90 -5.05
N ARG A 247 -26.73 6.79 -4.84
CA ARG A 247 -26.62 7.89 -3.89
C ARG A 247 -26.38 7.39 -2.47
N GLU A 248 -27.11 6.37 -2.03
CA GLU A 248 -26.91 5.80 -0.69
C GLU A 248 -25.51 5.18 -0.54
N ILE A 249 -24.97 4.55 -1.58
CA ILE A 249 -23.59 4.04 -1.59
C ILE A 249 -22.60 5.21 -1.43
N VAL A 250 -22.71 6.26 -2.24
CA VAL A 250 -21.77 7.40 -2.21
C VAL A 250 -21.86 8.17 -0.89
N GLU A 251 -23.05 8.63 -0.52
CA GLU A 251 -23.23 9.54 0.62
C GLU A 251 -23.02 8.85 1.97
N ARG A 252 -23.26 7.53 2.06
CA ARG A 252 -23.33 6.84 3.37
C ARG A 252 -22.29 5.78 3.58
N SER A 253 -21.80 5.12 2.53
CA SER A 253 -20.74 4.10 2.70
C SER A 253 -19.34 4.66 2.47
N GLY A 254 -19.21 5.73 1.66
CA GLY A 254 -17.91 6.27 1.26
C GLY A 254 -17.04 5.28 0.46
N LEU A 255 -17.60 4.16 -0.01
CA LEU A 255 -16.88 3.14 -0.78
C LEU A 255 -16.74 3.53 -2.26
N LEU A 256 -17.63 4.40 -2.73
CA LEU A 256 -17.63 4.98 -4.07
C LEU A 256 -17.74 6.50 -3.89
N LEU A 257 -16.96 7.25 -4.67
CA LEU A 257 -16.89 8.70 -4.61
C LEU A 257 -17.42 9.30 -5.91
N GLU A 258 -18.17 10.38 -5.79
CA GLU A 258 -18.57 11.24 -6.89
C GLU A 258 -17.48 12.31 -7.08
N ILE A 259 -16.90 12.39 -8.28
CA ILE A 259 -15.81 13.31 -8.62
C ILE A 259 -16.20 14.17 -9.83
N GLU A 260 -15.40 15.19 -10.15
CA GLU A 260 -15.68 16.12 -11.26
C GLU A 260 -17.11 16.70 -11.21
N ARG A 261 -17.56 17.12 -10.01
CA ARG A 261 -18.91 17.67 -9.76
C ARG A 261 -20.06 16.74 -10.17
N GLY A 262 -19.83 15.44 -10.21
CA GLY A 262 -20.87 14.44 -10.50
C GLY A 262 -20.80 13.77 -11.84
N ASP A 263 -19.85 14.18 -12.68
CA ASP A 263 -19.72 13.62 -14.02
C ASP A 263 -19.06 12.24 -14.02
N LYS A 264 -18.32 11.87 -12.96
CA LYS A 264 -17.66 10.58 -12.83
C LYS A 264 -17.68 10.00 -11.42
N TYR A 265 -17.48 8.70 -11.33
CA TYR A 265 -17.46 7.94 -10.08
C TYR A 265 -16.21 7.07 -10.00
N GLN A 266 -15.56 7.01 -8.84
CA GLN A 266 -14.44 6.11 -8.61
C GLN A 266 -14.56 5.43 -7.25
N PHE A 267 -13.97 4.24 -7.11
CA PHE A 267 -13.83 3.64 -5.78
C PHE A 267 -12.95 4.54 -4.91
N ALA A 268 -13.28 4.65 -3.63
CA ALA A 268 -12.48 5.45 -2.70
C ALA A 268 -11.02 4.99 -2.60
N HIS A 269 -10.77 3.72 -2.93
CA HIS A 269 -9.43 3.20 -3.15
C HIS A 269 -9.42 2.06 -4.17
N LEU A 270 -8.31 1.91 -4.90
CA LEU A 270 -8.15 0.82 -5.86
C LEU A 270 -8.24 -0.57 -5.19
N THR A 271 -7.68 -0.76 -3.99
CA THR A 271 -7.75 -2.08 -3.35
C THR A 271 -9.17 -2.47 -2.93
N LEU A 272 -10.06 -1.49 -2.71
CA LEU A 272 -11.49 -1.75 -2.52
C LEU A 272 -12.14 -2.23 -3.83
N GLN A 273 -11.80 -1.61 -4.96
CA GLN A 273 -12.21 -2.09 -6.28
C GLN A 273 -11.71 -3.52 -6.51
N GLU A 274 -10.43 -3.79 -6.28
CA GLU A 274 -9.82 -5.12 -6.47
C GLU A 274 -10.48 -6.17 -5.55
N TYR A 275 -10.79 -5.82 -4.30
CA TYR A 275 -11.54 -6.67 -3.38
C TYR A 275 -12.96 -6.97 -3.87
N PHE A 276 -13.70 -5.94 -4.32
CA PHE A 276 -15.06 -6.14 -4.83
C PHE A 276 -15.05 -6.93 -6.15
N ALA A 277 -14.06 -6.73 -7.03
CA ALA A 277 -13.87 -7.53 -8.23
C ALA A 277 -13.54 -8.99 -7.88
N ALA A 278 -12.65 -9.23 -6.90
CA ALA A 278 -12.33 -10.57 -6.42
C ALA A 278 -13.59 -11.28 -5.90
N THR A 279 -14.35 -10.61 -5.03
CA THR A 279 -15.57 -11.21 -4.45
C THR A 279 -16.71 -11.36 -5.48
N ALA A 280 -16.73 -10.57 -6.55
CA ALA A 280 -17.63 -10.79 -7.69
C ALA A 280 -17.31 -12.10 -8.44
N LEU A 281 -16.05 -12.53 -8.42
CA LEU A 281 -15.53 -13.74 -9.07
C LEU A 281 -15.37 -14.93 -8.10
N ARG A 282 -15.97 -14.86 -6.91
CA ARG A 282 -15.81 -15.88 -5.85
C ARG A 282 -16.00 -17.31 -6.34
N ASP A 283 -17.07 -17.54 -7.09
CA ASP A 283 -17.44 -18.87 -7.59
C ASP A 283 -17.07 -19.06 -9.08
N ARG A 284 -16.22 -18.17 -9.62
CA ARG A 284 -15.90 -18.07 -11.06
C ARG A 284 -14.39 -18.05 -11.26
N GLU A 285 -13.72 -19.05 -10.71
CA GLU A 285 -12.25 -19.20 -10.73
C GLU A 285 -11.67 -19.15 -12.17
N ASN A 286 -12.27 -19.90 -13.11
CA ASN A 286 -11.80 -19.94 -14.50
C ASN A 286 -11.83 -18.57 -15.17
N GLU A 287 -12.88 -17.78 -14.90
CA GLU A 287 -13.01 -16.41 -15.39
C GLU A 287 -11.93 -15.47 -14.83
N LEU A 288 -11.53 -15.66 -13.57
CA LEU A 288 -10.44 -14.91 -12.94
C LEU A 288 -9.08 -15.33 -13.54
N ILE A 289 -8.86 -16.62 -13.78
CA ILE A 289 -7.66 -17.14 -14.42
C ILE A 289 -7.49 -16.53 -15.83
N GLU A 290 -8.54 -16.51 -16.64
CA GLU A 290 -8.48 -15.95 -18.00
C GLU A 290 -8.14 -14.46 -17.97
N ARG A 291 -8.73 -13.71 -17.05
CA ARG A 291 -8.45 -12.28 -16.86
C ARG A 291 -7.01 -12.03 -16.43
N PHE A 292 -6.51 -12.81 -15.47
CA PHE A 292 -5.12 -12.74 -15.04
C PHE A 292 -4.15 -13.03 -16.18
N LYS A 293 -4.40 -14.06 -16.99
CA LYS A 293 -3.55 -14.35 -18.17
C LYS A 293 -3.51 -13.23 -19.19
N ASN A 294 -4.63 -12.52 -19.36
CA ASN A 294 -4.71 -11.42 -20.31
C ASN A 294 -3.99 -10.15 -19.82
N ASP A 295 -4.01 -9.89 -18.51
CA ASP A 295 -3.38 -8.71 -17.90
C ASP A 295 -2.91 -9.02 -16.46
N PRO A 296 -1.74 -9.69 -16.29
CA PRO A 296 -1.28 -10.11 -14.97
C PRO A 296 -1.08 -8.95 -14.00
N GLU A 297 -0.54 -7.82 -14.49
CA GLU A 297 -0.28 -6.61 -13.69
C GLU A 297 -1.58 -6.08 -13.07
N ARG A 298 -2.65 -5.98 -13.86
CA ARG A 298 -3.95 -5.47 -13.39
C ARG A 298 -4.64 -6.41 -12.41
N TRP A 299 -4.54 -7.72 -12.62
CA TRP A 299 -5.31 -8.71 -11.83
C TRP A 299 -4.53 -9.27 -10.65
N ARG A 300 -3.28 -8.87 -10.48
CA ARG A 300 -2.35 -9.31 -9.43
C ARG A 300 -2.92 -9.22 -8.02
N GLU A 301 -3.47 -8.07 -7.63
CA GLU A 301 -4.02 -7.92 -6.28
C GLU A 301 -5.35 -8.68 -6.13
N THR A 302 -6.18 -8.68 -7.17
CA THR A 302 -7.45 -9.41 -7.21
C THR A 302 -7.25 -10.91 -6.96
N VAL A 303 -6.25 -11.55 -7.58
CA VAL A 303 -5.98 -12.98 -7.37
C VAL A 303 -5.48 -13.28 -5.95
N LYS A 304 -4.66 -12.41 -5.36
CA LYS A 304 -4.21 -12.55 -3.97
C LYS A 304 -5.36 -12.42 -2.98
N LEU A 305 -6.20 -11.39 -3.14
CA LEU A 305 -7.39 -11.19 -2.34
C LEU A 305 -8.38 -12.35 -2.48
N TRP A 306 -8.55 -12.89 -3.69
CA TRP A 306 -9.39 -14.06 -3.93
C TRP A 306 -8.89 -15.30 -3.16
N CYS A 307 -7.57 -15.54 -3.14
CA CYS A 307 -6.98 -16.62 -2.35
C CYS A 307 -7.30 -16.49 -0.84
N GLY A 308 -7.45 -15.27 -0.34
CA GLY A 308 -7.76 -14.98 1.05
C GLY A 308 -9.15 -15.41 1.53
N PHE A 309 -10.13 -15.58 0.63
CA PHE A 309 -11.49 -16.01 1.01
C PHE A 309 -11.98 -17.25 0.25
N ALA A 310 -11.25 -17.72 -0.76
CA ALA A 310 -11.54 -18.97 -1.44
C ALA A 310 -11.26 -20.16 -0.53
N GLU A 311 -12.09 -21.20 -0.62
CA GLU A 311 -11.92 -22.40 0.20
C GLU A 311 -10.65 -23.18 -0.18
N ASN A 312 -10.30 -23.21 -1.47
CA ASN A 312 -9.10 -23.86 -1.99
C ASN A 312 -8.60 -23.12 -3.23
N SER A 313 -7.35 -22.65 -3.19
CA SER A 313 -6.74 -21.85 -4.24
C SER A 313 -5.71 -22.62 -5.06
N THR A 314 -5.65 -23.95 -4.93
CA THR A 314 -4.63 -24.79 -5.59
C THR A 314 -4.60 -24.60 -7.10
N ASN A 315 -5.76 -24.67 -7.77
CA ASN A 315 -5.84 -24.59 -9.23
C ASN A 315 -5.44 -23.18 -9.72
N LEU A 316 -6.03 -22.12 -9.16
CA LEU A 316 -5.66 -20.74 -9.43
C LEU A 316 -4.15 -20.50 -9.25
N ILE A 317 -3.57 -20.87 -8.10
CA ILE A 317 -2.15 -20.66 -7.81
C ILE A 317 -1.27 -21.46 -8.78
N GLU A 318 -1.64 -22.68 -9.14
CA GLU A 318 -0.88 -23.48 -10.10
C GLU A 318 -0.82 -22.81 -11.48
N VAL A 319 -1.92 -22.19 -11.92
CA VAL A 319 -1.94 -21.48 -13.20
C VAL A 319 -1.17 -20.18 -13.11
N ILE A 320 -1.37 -19.36 -12.06
CA ILE A 320 -0.61 -18.12 -11.84
C ILE A 320 0.88 -18.41 -11.81
N TYR A 321 1.31 -19.48 -11.13
CA TYR A 321 2.71 -19.83 -11.00
C TYR A 321 3.42 -20.05 -12.35
N ARG A 322 2.69 -20.50 -13.38
CA ARG A 322 3.25 -20.69 -14.74
C ARG A 322 3.39 -19.38 -15.51
N GLU A 323 2.62 -18.35 -15.16
CA GLU A 323 2.58 -17.05 -15.84
C GLU A 323 3.43 -16.00 -15.09
N ASP A 324 3.30 -15.95 -13.77
CA ASP A 324 3.99 -15.06 -12.85
C ASP A 324 4.26 -15.77 -11.51
N SER A 325 5.47 -16.32 -11.40
CA SER A 325 5.92 -17.07 -10.21
C SER A 325 5.92 -16.23 -8.93
N LEU A 326 6.21 -14.93 -9.00
CA LEU A 326 6.26 -14.02 -7.84
C LEU A 326 4.87 -13.79 -7.27
N THR A 327 3.89 -13.54 -8.13
CA THR A 327 2.49 -13.41 -7.69
C THR A 327 1.97 -14.71 -7.09
N ALA A 328 2.34 -15.87 -7.65
CA ALA A 328 1.97 -17.15 -7.05
C ALA A 328 2.59 -17.38 -5.66
N PHE A 329 3.84 -16.97 -5.47
CA PHE A 329 4.50 -17.01 -4.16
C PHE A 329 3.79 -16.09 -3.16
N GLU A 330 3.43 -14.87 -3.55
CA GLU A 330 2.64 -13.96 -2.70
C GLU A 330 1.24 -14.49 -2.38
N CYS A 331 0.58 -15.20 -3.31
CA CYS A 331 -0.71 -15.85 -3.03
C CYS A 331 -0.60 -16.88 -1.89
N LEU A 332 0.59 -17.44 -1.63
CA LEU A 332 0.83 -18.27 -0.45
C LEU A 332 0.83 -17.46 0.85
N ALA A 333 0.86 -16.14 0.89
CA ALA A 333 0.59 -15.43 2.13
C ALA A 333 -0.91 -15.55 2.50
N ASP A 334 -1.77 -15.25 1.54
CA ASP A 334 -3.21 -15.08 1.76
C ASP A 334 -4.03 -16.39 1.70
N ALA A 335 -3.58 -17.41 0.95
CA ALA A 335 -4.40 -18.61 0.67
C ALA A 335 -4.92 -19.34 1.91
N GLN A 336 -6.22 -19.60 2.01
CA GLN A 336 -6.77 -20.40 3.12
C GLN A 336 -6.32 -21.87 3.03
N LYS A 337 -6.36 -22.44 1.82
CA LYS A 337 -5.92 -23.81 1.54
C LYS A 337 -5.26 -23.89 0.17
N VAL A 338 -4.15 -24.61 0.12
CA VAL A 338 -3.38 -24.90 -1.10
C VAL A 338 -2.79 -26.31 -0.96
N SER A 339 -2.61 -27.00 -2.08
CA SER A 339 -1.90 -28.27 -2.13
C SER A 339 -0.49 -28.13 -1.54
N LEU A 340 -0.12 -29.03 -0.63
CA LEU A 340 1.21 -29.05 -0.01
C LEU A 340 2.31 -29.20 -1.07
N ILE A 341 2.12 -30.09 -2.04
CA ILE A 341 3.08 -30.34 -3.13
C ILE A 341 3.32 -29.07 -3.95
N LEU A 342 2.24 -28.31 -4.24
CA LEU A 342 2.36 -27.06 -4.99
C LEU A 342 3.08 -26.00 -4.17
N ALA A 343 2.68 -25.81 -2.91
CA ALA A 343 3.30 -24.82 -2.03
C ALA A 343 4.78 -25.12 -1.79
N GLU A 344 5.14 -26.38 -1.51
CA GLU A 344 6.53 -26.82 -1.36
C GLU A 344 7.34 -26.53 -2.62
N ARG A 345 6.82 -26.88 -3.81
CA ARG A 345 7.50 -26.61 -5.08
C ARG A 345 7.80 -25.12 -5.27
N ILE A 346 6.81 -24.25 -5.03
CA ILE A 346 6.98 -22.80 -5.16
C ILE A 346 7.99 -22.29 -4.12
N ILE A 347 7.88 -22.74 -2.87
CA ILE A 347 8.78 -22.32 -1.80
C ILE A 347 10.22 -22.73 -2.10
N GLU A 348 10.47 -23.96 -2.53
CA GLU A 348 11.82 -24.43 -2.87
C GLU A 348 12.43 -23.63 -4.03
N GLU A 349 11.66 -23.31 -5.08
CA GLU A 349 12.15 -22.42 -6.14
C GLU A 349 12.52 -21.03 -5.59
N PHE A 350 11.67 -20.45 -4.74
CA PHE A 350 11.93 -19.12 -4.20
C PHE A 350 13.14 -19.11 -3.26
N LYS A 351 13.36 -20.16 -2.47
CA LYS A 351 14.57 -20.31 -1.65
C LYS A 351 15.85 -20.16 -2.47
N GLU A 352 15.88 -20.71 -3.69
CA GLU A 352 17.03 -20.57 -4.60
C GLU A 352 17.24 -19.12 -5.07
N LYS A 353 16.16 -18.32 -5.13
CA LYS A 353 16.18 -16.90 -5.53
C LYS A 353 16.42 -15.93 -4.38
N LEU A 354 16.61 -16.40 -3.14
CA LEU A 354 16.72 -15.52 -1.97
C LEU A 354 17.77 -14.40 -2.15
N ALA A 355 18.93 -14.70 -2.75
CA ALA A 355 19.99 -13.72 -2.97
C ALA A 355 19.53 -12.47 -3.77
N GLU A 356 18.57 -12.64 -4.69
CA GLU A 356 18.02 -11.55 -5.51
C GLU A 356 17.27 -10.53 -4.66
N ALA A 357 16.70 -10.95 -3.52
CA ALA A 357 15.99 -10.08 -2.58
C ALA A 357 16.92 -9.07 -1.89
N ASN A 358 18.24 -9.22 -2.03
CA ASN A 358 19.18 -8.20 -1.61
C ASN A 358 19.06 -6.93 -2.46
N SER A 359 18.69 -7.03 -3.74
CA SER A 359 18.46 -5.88 -4.63
C SER A 359 16.99 -5.65 -4.98
N ASP A 360 16.16 -6.69 -4.91
CA ASP A 360 14.74 -6.64 -5.21
C ASP A 360 13.91 -6.52 -3.91
N GLU A 361 13.42 -5.31 -3.64
CA GLU A 361 12.58 -5.01 -2.49
C GLU A 361 11.21 -5.74 -2.58
N ASN A 362 10.66 -5.95 -3.78
CA ASN A 362 9.37 -6.64 -3.95
C ASN A 362 9.51 -8.12 -3.59
N LEU A 363 10.62 -8.74 -3.99
CA LEU A 363 10.92 -10.11 -3.59
C LEU A 363 11.12 -10.23 -2.07
N ALA A 364 11.87 -9.30 -1.47
CA ALA A 364 12.03 -9.25 0.00
C ALA A 364 10.68 -9.11 0.73
N ARG A 365 9.77 -8.28 0.21
CA ARG A 365 8.40 -8.17 0.72
C ARG A 365 7.60 -9.45 0.55
N ALA A 366 7.68 -10.12 -0.59
CA ALA A 366 6.99 -11.38 -0.83
C ALA A 366 7.44 -12.46 0.17
N PHE A 367 8.75 -12.57 0.43
CA PHE A 367 9.27 -13.43 1.49
C PHE A 367 8.72 -13.05 2.86
N GLY A 368 8.74 -11.76 3.20
CA GLY A 368 8.21 -11.25 4.47
C GLY A 368 6.73 -11.57 4.65
N ALA A 369 5.92 -11.38 3.61
CA ALA A 369 4.48 -11.66 3.63
C ALA A 369 4.20 -13.15 3.88
N VAL A 370 4.89 -14.05 3.16
CA VAL A 370 4.73 -15.50 3.37
C VAL A 370 5.23 -15.91 4.75
N ALA A 371 6.41 -15.43 5.17
CA ALA A 371 7.02 -15.77 6.46
C ALA A 371 6.27 -15.18 7.68
N SER A 372 5.46 -14.13 7.48
CA SER A 372 4.64 -13.53 8.54
C SER A 372 3.43 -14.38 8.96
N ASP A 373 3.12 -15.44 8.21
CA ASP A 373 2.02 -16.35 8.53
C ASP A 373 2.37 -17.25 9.72
N VAL A 374 1.84 -16.88 10.90
CA VAL A 374 2.07 -17.53 12.20
C VAL A 374 1.25 -18.80 12.45
N ARG A 375 0.46 -19.29 11.48
CA ARG A 375 -0.33 -20.52 11.66
C ARG A 375 0.61 -21.70 11.98
N GLU A 376 0.36 -22.41 13.09
CA GLU A 376 1.30 -23.37 13.74
C GLU A 376 1.90 -24.49 12.86
N ARG A 377 1.26 -24.80 11.72
CA ARG A 377 1.72 -25.80 10.73
C ARG A 377 1.71 -25.24 9.31
N GLY A 378 1.90 -23.93 9.19
CA GLY A 378 1.82 -23.19 7.95
C GLY A 378 3.15 -23.13 7.21
N ARG A 379 3.04 -22.94 5.90
CA ARG A 379 4.12 -22.57 5.00
C ARG A 379 4.95 -21.37 5.48
N GLY A 380 4.34 -20.42 6.21
CA GLY A 380 5.06 -19.26 6.74
C GLY A 380 6.17 -19.63 7.70
N LYS A 381 5.93 -20.60 8.59
CA LYS A 381 6.97 -21.12 9.48
C LYS A 381 8.16 -21.71 8.71
N VAL A 382 7.91 -22.47 7.64
CA VAL A 382 8.97 -23.05 6.80
C VAL A 382 9.83 -21.97 6.16
N VAL A 383 9.20 -20.91 5.62
CA VAL A 383 9.93 -19.78 5.03
C VAL A 383 10.68 -18.99 6.10
N PHE A 384 10.06 -18.74 7.25
CA PHE A 384 10.69 -18.03 8.37
C PHE A 384 11.94 -18.75 8.88
N GLU A 385 11.86 -20.06 9.16
CA GLU A 385 12.99 -20.88 9.60
C GLU A 385 14.10 -20.91 8.55
N PHE A 386 13.73 -20.97 7.26
CA PHE A 386 14.70 -20.88 6.18
C PHE A 386 15.45 -19.53 6.19
N LEU A 387 14.75 -18.41 6.36
CA LEU A 387 15.36 -17.08 6.43
C LEU A 387 16.29 -16.94 7.65
N GLU A 388 15.90 -17.48 8.82
CA GLU A 388 16.78 -17.51 10.00
C GLU A 388 18.05 -18.32 9.73
N ASN A 389 17.93 -19.53 9.17
CA ASN A 389 19.08 -20.37 8.86
C ASN A 389 19.97 -19.73 7.78
N ALA A 390 19.39 -19.12 6.75
CA ALA A 390 20.13 -18.43 5.71
C ALA A 390 20.91 -17.22 6.24
N LEU A 391 20.36 -16.52 7.23
CA LEU A 391 21.06 -15.44 7.92
C LEU A 391 22.22 -15.95 8.81
N ASN A 392 22.02 -17.07 9.50
CA ASN A 392 22.98 -17.61 10.46
C ASN A 392 24.13 -18.39 9.78
N ASP A 393 23.82 -19.19 8.77
CA ASP A 393 24.70 -20.27 8.31
C ASP A 393 25.24 -20.05 6.89
N SER A 394 24.71 -19.10 6.12
CA SER A 394 25.16 -18.90 4.73
C SER A 394 26.55 -18.27 4.65
N GLU A 395 27.39 -18.84 3.80
CA GLU A 395 28.72 -18.29 3.46
C GLU A 395 28.63 -17.04 2.56
N PHE A 396 27.47 -16.80 1.96
CA PHE A 396 27.24 -15.71 1.00
C PHE A 396 26.61 -14.50 1.68
N MET A 397 27.31 -13.36 1.68
CA MET A 397 26.84 -12.13 2.34
C MET A 397 25.57 -11.56 1.72
N GLU A 398 25.40 -11.69 0.41
CA GLU A 398 24.17 -11.31 -0.30
C GLU A 398 22.95 -12.07 0.21
N VAL A 399 23.09 -13.36 0.53
CA VAL A 399 22.02 -14.19 1.10
C VAL A 399 21.70 -13.75 2.54
N ARG A 400 22.73 -13.47 3.35
CA ARG A 400 22.54 -12.95 4.72
C ARG A 400 21.82 -11.59 4.71
N ARG A 401 22.23 -10.66 3.83
CA ARG A 401 21.58 -9.35 3.67
C ARG A 401 20.15 -9.46 3.14
N ALA A 402 19.91 -10.33 2.17
CA ALA A 402 18.56 -10.65 1.70
C ALA A 402 17.67 -11.18 2.83
N SER A 403 18.21 -12.08 3.67
CA SER A 403 17.50 -12.64 4.83
C SER A 403 17.15 -11.56 5.85
N VAL A 404 18.08 -10.63 6.12
CA VAL A 404 17.81 -9.45 6.97
C VAL A 404 16.63 -8.65 6.44
N LYS A 405 16.64 -8.32 5.14
CA LYS A 405 15.56 -7.56 4.51
C LYS A 405 14.23 -8.29 4.65
N ALA A 406 14.18 -9.55 4.24
CA ALA A 406 12.97 -10.37 4.29
C ALA A 406 12.42 -10.53 5.73
N LEU A 407 13.28 -10.84 6.71
CA LEU A 407 12.90 -10.96 8.12
C LEU A 407 12.30 -9.66 8.65
N SER A 408 12.89 -8.51 8.30
CA SER A 408 12.36 -7.20 8.71
C SER A 408 10.95 -6.92 8.17
N LYS A 409 10.61 -7.46 6.98
CA LYS A 409 9.28 -7.31 6.37
C LYS A 409 8.21 -8.16 7.06
N THR A 410 8.58 -9.16 7.84
CA THR A 410 7.61 -9.98 8.59
C THR A 410 6.89 -9.19 9.68
N ASN A 411 7.51 -8.11 10.19
CA ASN A 411 7.06 -7.36 11.39
C ASN A 411 6.82 -8.25 12.64
N LEU A 412 7.42 -9.45 12.69
CA LEU A 412 7.30 -10.37 13.83
C LEU A 412 8.30 -10.03 14.94
N PRO A 413 7.92 -10.10 16.23
CA PRO A 413 8.86 -9.97 17.34
C PRO A 413 10.05 -10.93 17.26
N GLN A 414 9.80 -12.18 16.84
CA GLN A 414 10.85 -13.20 16.68
C GLN A 414 11.89 -12.80 15.61
N ALA A 415 11.46 -12.12 14.54
CA ALA A 415 12.39 -11.61 13.54
C ALA A 415 13.27 -10.51 14.12
N ALA A 416 12.70 -9.61 14.92
CA ALA A 416 13.48 -8.57 15.59
C ALA A 416 14.51 -9.17 16.57
N ASP A 417 14.15 -10.20 17.33
CA ASP A 417 15.08 -10.93 18.20
C ASP A 417 16.26 -11.53 17.42
N ILE A 418 15.99 -12.11 16.24
CA ILE A 418 17.03 -12.66 15.35
C ILE A 418 17.94 -11.55 14.83
N LEU A 419 17.37 -10.47 14.29
CA LEU A 419 18.14 -9.34 13.77
C LEU A 419 18.99 -8.67 14.86
N PHE A 420 18.48 -8.61 16.08
CA PHE A 420 19.19 -8.04 17.22
C PHE A 420 20.48 -8.81 17.59
N ARG A 421 20.57 -10.12 17.30
CA ARG A 421 21.81 -10.89 17.47
C ARG A 421 22.97 -10.34 16.63
N TYR A 422 22.65 -9.69 15.51
CA TYR A 422 23.60 -9.08 14.57
C TYR A 422 23.68 -7.56 14.71
N TYR A 423 23.08 -6.97 15.75
CA TYR A 423 22.99 -5.51 15.92
C TYR A 423 24.35 -4.81 15.95
N MET A 424 25.38 -5.48 16.48
CA MET A 424 26.77 -4.98 16.57
C MET A 424 27.68 -5.51 15.43
N ASP A 425 27.16 -6.31 14.50
CA ASP A 425 27.94 -6.92 13.42
C ASP A 425 28.23 -5.86 12.34
N ILE A 426 29.50 -5.51 12.19
CA ILE A 426 29.96 -4.46 11.26
C ILE A 426 29.81 -4.92 9.80
N ASP A 427 29.93 -6.22 9.53
CA ASP A 427 29.81 -6.76 8.17
C ASP A 427 28.33 -6.83 7.72
N LEU A 428 27.40 -6.71 8.68
CA LEU A 428 25.96 -6.79 8.48
C LEU A 428 25.21 -5.58 9.07
N GLU A 429 25.71 -4.36 8.78
CA GLU A 429 25.07 -3.11 9.23
C GLU A 429 23.59 -2.99 8.83
N ASP A 430 23.19 -3.64 7.73
CA ASP A 430 21.79 -3.73 7.30
C ASP A 430 20.86 -4.30 8.38
N ALA A 431 21.35 -5.20 9.25
CA ALA A 431 20.55 -5.79 10.34
C ALA A 431 20.12 -4.73 11.36
N ARG A 432 21.03 -3.82 11.70
CA ARG A 432 20.76 -2.69 12.59
C ARG A 432 19.75 -1.73 11.97
N LEU A 433 19.93 -1.36 10.69
CA LEU A 433 19.01 -0.47 9.99
C LEU A 433 17.61 -1.09 9.85
N ALA A 434 17.56 -2.37 9.50
CA ALA A 434 16.33 -3.15 9.44
C ALA A 434 15.62 -3.17 10.80
N LEU A 435 16.35 -3.44 11.88
CA LEU A 435 15.81 -3.46 13.24
C LEU A 435 15.22 -2.10 13.63
N ILE A 436 15.92 -0.98 13.39
CA ILE A 436 15.40 0.38 13.66
C ILE A 436 14.05 0.61 12.99
N ASN A 437 13.88 0.13 11.75
CA ASN A 437 12.63 0.27 11.00
C ASN A 437 11.46 -0.57 11.57
N MET A 438 11.73 -1.52 12.47
CA MET A 438 10.71 -2.33 13.17
C MET A 438 10.08 -1.60 14.38
N GLY A 439 10.44 -0.34 14.65
CA GLY A 439 9.72 0.52 15.59
C GLY A 439 9.89 0.10 17.06
N ASP A 440 8.80 0.04 17.84
CA ASP A 440 8.94 -0.25 19.28
C ASP A 440 9.38 -1.68 19.58
N ILE A 441 9.18 -2.62 18.65
CA ILE A 441 9.70 -3.99 18.81
C ILE A 441 11.22 -3.89 19.00
N ALA A 442 11.89 -3.11 18.15
CA ALA A 442 13.31 -2.82 18.30
C ALA A 442 13.62 -1.99 19.54
N ALA A 443 12.83 -0.97 19.87
CA ALA A 443 13.07 -0.16 21.06
C ALA A 443 13.07 -1.01 22.34
N SER A 444 12.21 -2.03 22.42
CA SER A 444 12.16 -2.95 23.55
C SER A 444 13.46 -3.76 23.72
N LEU A 445 14.08 -4.17 22.62
CA LEU A 445 15.35 -4.90 22.60
C LEU A 445 16.55 -3.98 22.90
N LEU A 446 16.51 -2.74 22.39
CA LEU A 446 17.58 -1.76 22.61
C LEU A 446 17.61 -1.21 24.04
N LYS A 447 16.50 -1.29 24.79
CA LYS A 447 16.40 -0.79 26.16
C LYS A 447 17.54 -1.31 27.05
N GLY A 448 17.79 -2.61 27.05
CA GLY A 448 18.81 -3.21 27.90
C GLY A 448 20.24 -2.76 27.54
N LEU A 449 20.54 -2.59 26.24
CA LEU A 449 21.84 -2.06 25.81
C LEU A 449 22.00 -0.59 26.19
N ALA A 450 20.92 0.20 26.07
CA ALA A 450 20.93 1.61 26.43
C ALA A 450 21.13 1.81 27.94
N GLU A 451 20.49 0.98 28.78
CA GLU A 451 20.71 0.94 30.24
C GLU A 451 22.15 0.54 30.60
N GLN A 452 22.81 -0.28 29.77
CA GLN A 452 24.23 -0.60 29.92
C GLN A 452 25.18 0.49 29.38
N GLY A 453 24.64 1.62 28.91
CA GLY A 453 25.42 2.75 28.40
C GLY A 453 25.88 2.62 26.96
N SER A 454 25.26 1.76 26.15
CA SER A 454 25.54 1.69 24.71
C SER A 454 25.11 2.98 24.02
N GLU A 455 26.10 3.77 23.59
CA GLU A 455 25.84 5.02 22.86
C GLU A 455 25.09 4.78 21.55
N MET A 456 25.42 3.67 20.89
CA MET A 456 24.77 3.28 19.64
C MET A 456 23.28 3.00 19.84
N ALA A 457 22.92 2.26 20.89
CA ALA A 457 21.53 1.95 21.22
C ALA A 457 20.74 3.20 21.58
N ILE A 458 21.34 4.12 22.34
CA ILE A 458 20.72 5.40 22.71
C ILE A 458 20.43 6.26 21.47
N ARG A 459 21.40 6.37 20.54
CA ARG A 459 21.19 7.09 19.27
C ARG A 459 20.13 6.42 18.39
N ASP A 460 20.07 5.10 18.37
CA ASP A 460 19.08 4.39 17.56
C ASP A 460 17.66 4.47 18.14
N LEU A 461 17.51 4.58 19.46
CA LEU A 461 16.22 4.92 20.08
C LEU A 461 15.71 6.29 19.59
N VAL A 462 16.59 7.26 19.36
CA VAL A 462 16.22 8.55 18.74
C VAL A 462 15.71 8.35 17.31
N LYS A 463 16.40 7.53 16.51
CA LYS A 463 15.98 7.23 15.13
C LYS A 463 14.64 6.50 15.07
N ILE A 464 14.36 5.59 16.01
CA ILE A 464 13.06 4.93 16.14
C ILE A 464 11.97 5.98 16.41
N GLY A 465 12.25 6.97 17.26
CA GLY A 465 11.45 8.19 17.34
C GLY A 465 10.04 8.03 17.93
N THR A 466 9.70 6.87 18.49
CA THR A 466 8.38 6.58 19.05
C THR A 466 8.23 7.08 20.49
N PRO A 467 6.99 7.23 21.01
CA PRO A 467 6.77 7.58 22.41
C PRO A 467 7.44 6.63 23.40
N TYR A 468 7.43 5.32 23.10
CA TYR A 468 8.07 4.32 23.95
C TYR A 468 9.60 4.43 23.93
N ALA A 469 10.22 4.66 22.76
CA ALA A 469 11.65 4.93 22.69
C ALA A 469 12.03 6.20 23.48
N ARG A 470 11.19 7.24 23.42
CA ARG A 470 11.36 8.45 24.25
C ARG A 470 11.22 8.16 25.74
N GLU A 471 10.27 7.31 26.14
CA GLU A 471 10.10 6.90 27.54
C GLU A 471 11.36 6.19 28.06
N ILE A 472 11.94 5.28 27.27
CA ILE A 472 13.20 4.63 27.60
C ILE A 472 14.30 5.68 27.84
N LEU A 473 14.47 6.63 26.90
CA LEU A 473 15.46 7.69 27.04
C LEU A 473 15.21 8.59 28.26
N ASN A 474 13.95 8.92 28.57
CA ASN A 474 13.59 9.69 29.77
C ASN A 474 13.97 8.95 31.05
N ASN A 475 13.76 7.63 31.10
CA ASN A 475 14.14 6.82 32.26
C ASN A 475 15.66 6.81 32.48
N LEU A 476 16.45 6.88 31.40
CA LEU A 476 17.91 6.96 31.48
C LEU A 476 18.44 8.28 32.06
N LEU A 477 17.63 9.35 32.12
CA LEU A 477 18.01 10.59 32.82
C LEU A 477 18.21 10.39 34.33
N TYR A 478 17.63 9.32 34.88
CA TYR A 478 17.75 8.94 36.29
C TYR A 478 18.68 7.74 36.50
N HIS A 479 19.45 7.35 35.48
CA HIS A 479 20.38 6.23 35.55
C HIS A 479 21.49 6.48 36.58
N SER A 480 22.08 5.44 37.18
CA SER A 480 23.14 5.63 38.20
C SER A 480 24.47 6.13 37.63
N ASP A 481 24.67 5.97 36.32
CA ASP A 481 25.87 6.41 35.60
C ASP A 481 25.65 7.78 34.97
N GLU A 482 26.49 8.76 35.32
CA GLU A 482 26.41 10.15 34.88
C GLU A 482 26.64 10.31 33.36
N ASP A 483 27.46 9.46 32.75
CA ASP A 483 27.73 9.54 31.30
C ASP A 483 26.52 9.06 30.50
N VAL A 484 25.81 8.04 31.00
CA VAL A 484 24.53 7.58 30.43
C VAL A 484 23.47 8.67 30.55
N GLN A 485 23.37 9.35 31.70
CA GLN A 485 22.45 10.48 31.88
C GLN A 485 22.71 11.61 30.89
N LYS A 486 23.98 12.03 30.73
CA LYS A 486 24.38 13.08 29.79
C LYS A 486 24.04 12.72 28.36
N LEU A 487 24.32 11.47 27.98
CA LEU A 487 24.04 11.00 26.63
C LEU A 487 22.54 10.95 26.35
N ALA A 488 21.74 10.45 27.31
CA ALA A 488 20.28 10.46 27.22
C ALA A 488 19.73 11.89 27.11
N ALA A 489 20.24 12.84 27.90
CA ALA A 489 19.83 14.24 27.85
C ALA A 489 20.15 14.90 26.50
N LEU A 490 21.33 14.66 25.94
CA LEU A 490 21.73 15.17 24.62
C LEU A 490 20.78 14.64 23.54
N ASN A 491 20.54 13.33 23.53
CA ASN A 491 19.73 12.66 22.52
C ASN A 491 18.22 12.98 22.64
N LEU A 492 17.72 13.23 23.86
CA LEU A 492 16.34 13.70 24.06
C LEU A 492 16.09 15.09 23.46
N SER A 493 17.12 15.94 23.40
CA SER A 493 16.99 17.25 22.76
C SER A 493 16.77 17.13 21.24
N GLU A 494 17.42 16.16 20.60
CA GLU A 494 17.21 15.85 19.17
C GLU A 494 15.80 15.28 18.93
N PHE A 495 15.28 14.49 19.87
CA PHE A 495 13.91 13.96 19.84
C PHE A 495 12.84 15.06 19.78
N GLY A 496 13.07 16.18 20.47
CA GLY A 496 12.16 17.34 20.50
C GLY A 496 12.07 18.06 19.15
N SER A 497 13.18 18.16 18.42
CA SER A 497 13.25 18.83 17.12
C SER A 497 12.54 18.10 15.97
N LEU A 498 12.16 16.84 16.20
CA LEU A 498 11.46 16.03 15.21
C LEU A 498 9.93 16.15 15.30
N ASN A 499 9.39 16.79 16.35
CA ASN A 499 7.96 16.98 16.58
C ASN A 499 7.44 18.36 16.13
N ASP A 500 8.34 19.25 15.72
CA ASP A 500 8.06 20.50 15.00
C ASP A 500 8.26 20.28 13.50
#